data_AF-A0A8J7I4F4-F1
#
_entry.id   AF-A0A8J7I4F4-F1
#
_cell.length_a   1.000
_cell.length_b   1.000
_cell.length_c   1.000
_cell.angle_alpha   90.00
_cell.angle_beta   90.00
_cell.angle_gamma   90.00
#
_symmetry.space_group_name_H-M   'P 1'
#
loop_
_entity.id
_entity.type
_entity.pdbx_description
1 polymer ?
#
loop_
_entity_poly.entity_id
_entity_poly.type
_entity_poly.pdbx_seq_one_letter_code
_entity_poly.pdbx_strand_id
1 'polypeptide(L)'
;EGLSNVNYIWTQHPAFSGTFSLLRVPGKWRASLYPAPGETIEQALEPDAIQRKLQAIHPKPGDYDVPDLRPYRIHQRIVETYRVGRLLLAGDAAHLNSPSGGMG
;
A
#
# COMPACT_ATOMS: atom_id res chain seq x y z
N GLU A 1 10.78 -7.50 -19.95
CA GLU A 1 11.83 -6.50 -19.66
C GLU A 1 11.17 -5.11 -19.69
N GLY A 2 11.34 -4.28 -18.67
CA GLY A 2 10.83 -2.90 -18.73
C GLY A 2 10.31 -2.31 -17.41
N LEU A 3 9.92 -3.12 -16.42
CA LEU A 3 9.56 -2.64 -15.09
C LEU A 3 10.75 -2.83 -14.14
N SER A 4 11.05 -1.79 -13.37
CA SER A 4 11.99 -1.89 -12.25
C SER A 4 11.47 -2.91 -11.23
N ASN A 5 12.33 -3.43 -10.36
CA ASN A 5 11.88 -4.27 -9.24
C ASN A 5 10.97 -3.49 -8.27
N VAL A 6 11.05 -2.16 -8.28
CA VAL A 6 10.15 -1.25 -7.55
C VAL A 6 9.68 -0.16 -8.50
N ASN A 7 8.37 0.02 -8.63
CA ASN A 7 7.78 1.08 -9.44
C ASN A 7 6.75 1.85 -8.61
N TYR A 8 6.83 3.18 -8.66
CA TYR A 8 5.79 4.08 -8.16
C TYR A 8 5.14 4.70 -9.38
N ILE A 9 3.83 4.49 -9.54
CA ILE A 9 3.12 4.79 -10.78
C ILE A 9 1.90 5.63 -10.42
N TRP A 10 1.66 6.68 -11.21
CA TRP A 10 0.43 7.46 -11.17
C TRP A 10 -0.49 7.05 -12.31
N THR A 11 -1.79 6.90 -12.05
CA THR A 11 -2.80 6.59 -13.08
C THR A 11 -4.06 7.44 -12.94
N GLN A 12 -4.77 7.64 -14.05
CA GLN A 12 -6.10 8.25 -14.12
C GLN A 12 -7.17 7.27 -14.60
N HIS A 13 -6.94 5.96 -14.45
CA HIS A 13 -7.84 4.94 -14.94
C HIS A 13 -9.23 5.01 -14.26
N PRO A 14 -10.35 4.76 -14.96
CA PRO A 14 -11.70 4.83 -14.36
C PRO A 14 -11.91 3.87 -13.18
N ALA A 15 -11.23 2.72 -13.18
CA ALA A 15 -11.29 1.77 -12.06
C ALA A 15 -10.71 2.35 -10.76
N PHE A 16 -9.65 3.16 -10.84
CA PHE A 16 -9.07 3.86 -9.70
C PHE A 16 -8.07 4.89 -10.24
N SER A 17 -7.99 6.06 -9.59
CA SER A 17 -7.00 7.08 -9.92
C SER A 17 -6.10 7.37 -8.72
N GLY A 18 -4.89 7.86 -9.01
CA GLY A 18 -3.87 8.17 -8.02
C GLY A 18 -2.65 7.27 -8.13
N THR A 19 -1.86 7.26 -7.06
CA THR A 19 -0.61 6.50 -7.00
C THR A 19 -0.88 5.04 -6.64
N PHE A 20 -0.16 4.12 -7.24
CA PHE A 20 0.03 2.76 -6.74
C PHE A 20 1.51 2.37 -6.84
N SER A 21 1.89 1.28 -6.19
CA SER A 21 3.24 0.75 -6.35
C SER A 21 3.23 -0.75 -6.64
N LEU A 22 4.21 -1.16 -7.44
CA LEU A 22 4.50 -2.57 -7.72
C LEU A 22 5.90 -2.88 -7.22
N LEU A 23 6.00 -3.86 -6.33
CA LEU A 23 7.25 -4.39 -5.81
C LEU A 23 7.36 -5.87 -6.19
N ARG A 24 8.43 -6.22 -6.90
CA ARG A 24 8.79 -7.62 -7.13
C ARG A 24 9.51 -8.16 -5.89
N VAL A 25 8.97 -9.21 -5.31
CA VAL A 25 9.61 -9.99 -4.23
C VAL A 25 9.86 -11.42 -4.73
N PRO A 26 10.68 -12.25 -4.04
CA PRO A 26 10.89 -13.64 -4.46
C PRO A 26 9.56 -14.38 -4.64
N GLY A 27 9.32 -14.88 -5.85
CA GLY A 27 8.15 -15.69 -6.20
C GLY A 27 6.82 -14.95 -6.40
N LYS A 28 6.73 -13.64 -6.14
CA LYS A 28 5.46 -12.89 -6.30
C LYS A 28 5.64 -11.39 -6.53
N TRP A 29 4.58 -10.75 -7.00
CA TRP A 29 4.45 -9.30 -7.02
C TRP A 29 3.59 -8.84 -5.84
N ARG A 30 3.97 -7.71 -5.25
CA ARG A 30 3.16 -7.00 -4.27
C ARG A 30 2.67 -5.71 -4.90
N ALA A 31 1.35 -5.49 -4.88
CA ALA A 31 0.73 -4.24 -5.29
C ALA A 31 0.25 -3.49 -4.05
N SER A 32 0.65 -2.22 -3.90
CA SER A 32 0.02 -1.32 -2.93
C SER A 32 -1.05 -0.52 -3.65
N LEU A 33 -2.31 -0.77 -3.29
CA LEU A 33 -3.48 -0.15 -3.90
C LEU A 33 -4.18 0.75 -2.88
N TYR A 34 -4.81 1.82 -3.38
CA TYR A 34 -5.63 2.72 -2.58
C TYR A 34 -7.12 2.49 -2.90
N PRO A 35 -8.04 2.84 -1.98
CA PRO A 35 -9.46 2.91 -2.31
C PRO A 35 -9.71 3.81 -3.51
N ALA A 36 -10.63 3.42 -4.39
CA ALA A 36 -11.08 4.29 -5.47
C ALA A 36 -11.89 5.47 -4.89
N PRO A 37 -12.05 6.59 -5.63
CA PRO A 37 -12.89 7.70 -5.18
C PRO A 37 -14.31 7.23 -4.83
N GLY A 38 -14.76 7.51 -3.61
CA GLY A 38 -16.09 7.09 -3.12
C GLY A 38 -16.19 5.66 -2.58
N GLU A 39 -15.10 4.90 -2.59
CA GLU A 39 -15.04 3.54 -2.04
C GLU A 39 -14.65 3.59 -0.55
N THR A 40 -15.39 2.88 0.32
CA THR A 40 -14.96 2.69 1.70
C THR A 40 -13.77 1.73 1.77
N ILE A 41 -13.10 1.67 2.93
CA ILE A 41 -11.99 0.72 3.10
C ILE A 41 -12.50 -0.71 2.96
N GLU A 42 -13.65 -1.03 3.53
CA GLU A 42 -14.26 -2.36 3.49
C GLU A 42 -14.55 -2.77 2.04
N GLN A 43 -15.19 -1.87 1.27
CA GLN A 43 -15.45 -2.10 -0.15
C GLN A 43 -14.15 -2.28 -0.95
N ALA A 44 -13.10 -1.52 -0.64
CA ALA A 44 -11.82 -1.61 -1.33
C ALA A 44 -11.05 -2.92 -1.06
N LEU A 45 -11.40 -3.65 0.01
CA LEU A 45 -10.81 -4.94 0.36
C LEU A 45 -11.57 -6.12 -0.24
N GLU A 46 -12.75 -5.89 -0.82
CA GLU A 46 -13.52 -6.94 -1.48
C GLU A 46 -12.77 -7.51 -2.69
N PRO A 47 -12.82 -8.84 -2.93
CA PRO A 47 -12.10 -9.49 -4.02
C PRO A 47 -12.34 -8.84 -5.38
N ASP A 48 -13.58 -8.47 -5.69
CA ASP A 48 -13.95 -7.85 -6.96
C ASP A 48 -13.28 -6.48 -7.16
N ALA A 49 -13.15 -5.69 -6.08
CA ALA A 49 -12.47 -4.40 -6.12
C ALA A 49 -10.97 -4.59 -6.42
N ILE A 50 -10.35 -5.60 -5.81
CA ILE A 50 -8.94 -5.93 -6.02
C ILE A 50 -8.71 -6.42 -7.44
N GLN A 51 -9.52 -7.38 -7.93
CA GLN A 51 -9.42 -7.89 -9.30
C GLN A 51 -9.57 -6.75 -10.31
N ARG A 52 -10.59 -5.91 -10.15
CA ARG A 52 -10.83 -4.75 -11.02
C ARG A 52 -9.63 -3.80 -11.07
N LYS A 53 -8.97 -3.52 -9.94
CA LYS A 53 -7.78 -2.66 -9.90
C LYS A 53 -6.55 -3.35 -10.52
N LEU A 54 -6.32 -4.63 -10.26
CA LEU A 54 -5.21 -5.38 -10.85
C LEU A 54 -5.36 -5.53 -12.37
N GLN A 55 -6.57 -5.77 -12.87
CA GLN A 55 -6.87 -5.81 -14.30
C GLN A 55 -6.67 -4.45 -14.98
N ALA A 56 -6.97 -3.36 -14.29
CA ALA A 56 -6.68 -2.01 -14.78
C ALA A 56 -5.18 -1.70 -14.85
N ILE A 57 -4.37 -2.26 -13.96
CA ILE A 57 -2.89 -2.13 -13.99
C ILE A 57 -2.31 -2.97 -15.12
N HIS A 58 -2.76 -4.21 -15.24
CA HIS A 58 -2.31 -5.15 -16.25
C HIS A 58 -3.48 -6.06 -16.65
N PRO A 59 -4.08 -5.85 -17.83
CA PRO A 59 -5.15 -6.71 -18.32
C PRO A 59 -4.63 -8.11 -18.62
N LYS A 60 -5.32 -9.14 -18.12
CA LYS A 60 -5.06 -10.54 -18.49
C LYS A 60 -6.35 -11.36 -18.51
N PRO A 61 -6.40 -12.47 -19.26
CA PRO A 61 -7.49 -13.44 -19.15
C PRO A 61 -7.61 -14.00 -17.73
N GLY A 62 -8.85 -14.04 -17.21
CA GLY A 62 -9.19 -14.58 -15.90
C GLY A 62 -8.60 -13.82 -14.71
N ASP A 63 -8.93 -14.27 -13.50
CA ASP A 63 -8.61 -13.57 -12.26
C ASP A 63 -7.16 -13.75 -11.82
N TYR A 64 -6.64 -12.75 -11.11
CA TYR A 64 -5.37 -12.86 -10.41
C TYR A 64 -5.49 -13.82 -9.22
N ASP A 65 -4.48 -14.66 -9.01
CA ASP A 65 -4.29 -15.35 -7.75
C ASP A 65 -3.75 -14.35 -6.71
N VAL A 66 -4.55 -14.09 -5.67
CA VAL A 66 -4.25 -13.11 -4.61
C VAL A 66 -4.13 -13.87 -3.28
N PRO A 67 -2.96 -14.47 -2.99
CA PRO A 67 -2.79 -15.34 -1.82
C PRO A 67 -2.72 -14.58 -0.49
N ASP A 68 -2.45 -13.27 -0.50
CA ASP A 68 -2.36 -12.43 0.70
C ASP A 68 -2.92 -11.04 0.39
N LEU A 69 -3.82 -10.57 1.25
CA LEU A 69 -4.41 -9.24 1.21
C LEU A 69 -4.35 -8.66 2.61
N ARG A 70 -3.72 -7.49 2.75
CA ARG A 70 -3.54 -6.84 4.05
C ARG A 70 -4.01 -5.39 3.97
N PRO A 71 -5.04 -5.00 4.73
CA PRO A 71 -5.33 -3.59 4.90
C PRO A 71 -4.15 -2.94 5.64
N TYR A 72 -3.57 -1.91 5.04
CA TYR A 72 -2.55 -1.10 5.67
C TYR A 72 -3.05 0.33 5.84
N ARG A 73 -3.14 0.76 7.10
CA ARG A 73 -3.43 2.15 7.43
C ARG A 73 -2.13 2.90 7.55
N ILE A 74 -1.98 3.98 6.78
CA ILE A 74 -0.86 4.90 6.96
C ILE A 74 -1.04 5.60 8.30
N HIS A 75 -0.07 5.42 9.18
CA HIS A 75 0.03 6.16 10.42
C HIS A 75 1.10 7.23 10.28
N GLN A 76 0.78 8.45 10.70
CA GLN A 76 1.73 9.53 10.90
C GLN A 76 1.54 10.01 12.33
N ARG A 77 2.24 9.35 13.26
CA ARG A 77 2.15 9.63 14.69
C ARG A 77 3.54 9.82 15.23
N ILE A 78 3.72 10.81 16.08
CA ILE A 78 4.94 11.06 16.83
C ILE A 78 4.54 11.36 18.28
N VAL A 79 5.31 10.85 19.23
CA VAL A 79 5.08 11.16 20.64
C VAL A 79 5.44 12.61 20.92
N GLU A 80 4.63 13.27 21.75
CA GLU A 80 4.88 14.67 22.13
C GLU A 80 6.14 14.81 23.00
N THR A 81 6.46 13.79 23.81
CA THR A 81 7.62 13.78 24.71
C THR A 81 8.32 12.43 24.66
N TYR A 82 9.63 12.44 24.37
CA TYR A 82 10.45 11.22 24.23
C TYR A 82 11.01 10.69 25.56
N ARG A 83 11.00 11.49 26.61
CA ARG A 83 11.58 11.13 27.92
C ARG A 83 10.67 11.55 29.05
N VAL A 84 10.35 10.60 29.93
CA VAL A 84 9.63 10.84 31.19
C VAL A 84 10.46 10.26 32.33
N GLY A 85 11.14 11.12 33.08
CA GLY A 85 12.04 10.72 34.17
C GLY A 85 13.21 9.85 33.68
N ARG A 86 13.18 8.55 34.03
CA ARG A 86 14.17 7.53 33.65
C ARG A 86 13.72 6.63 32.48
N LEU A 87 12.54 6.89 31.91
CA LEU A 87 12.02 6.17 30.75
C LEU A 87 12.24 6.97 29.47
N LEU A 88 12.69 6.31 28.40
CA LEU A 88 12.85 6.88 27.06
C LEU A 88 12.09 6.03 26.03
N LEU A 89 11.53 6.70 25.02
CA LEU A 89 10.93 6.07 23.83
C LEU A 89 11.83 6.29 22.62
N ALA A 90 11.96 5.28 21.76
CA ALA A 90 12.75 5.33 20.53
C ALA A 90 12.17 4.40 19.45
N GLY A 91 12.51 4.66 18.18
CA GLY A 91 12.03 3.91 17.03
C GLY A 91 10.50 3.91 16.92
N ASP A 92 9.92 2.79 16.51
CA ASP A 92 8.46 2.62 16.35
C ASP A 92 7.65 2.91 17.63
N ALA A 93 8.29 2.83 18.81
CA ALA A 93 7.65 3.20 20.08
C ALA A 93 7.47 4.72 20.24
N ALA A 94 8.24 5.53 19.50
CA ALA A 94 8.20 6.98 19.53
C ALA A 94 7.57 7.60 18.27
N HIS A 95 7.64 6.91 17.13
CA HIS A 95 7.05 7.41 15.89
C HIS A 95 6.57 6.27 14.98
N LEU A 96 5.45 6.49 14.31
CA LEU A 96 4.95 5.64 13.22
C LEU A 96 4.79 6.52 11.99
N ASN A 97 5.42 6.12 10.90
CA ASN A 97 5.38 6.82 9.62
C ASN A 97 4.82 5.92 8.51
N SER A 98 4.53 6.55 7.37
CA SER A 98 4.32 5.81 6.13
C SER A 98 5.64 5.14 5.72
N PRO A 99 5.63 3.90 5.21
CA PRO A 99 6.82 3.25 4.68
C PRO A 99 7.34 3.93 3.40
N SER A 100 6.59 4.88 2.84
CA SER A 100 7.02 5.69 1.70
C SER A 100 8.29 6.47 2.04
N GLY A 101 9.39 6.18 1.32
CA GLY A 101 10.66 6.89 1.46
C GLY A 101 11.64 6.28 2.48
N GLY A 102 11.28 5.20 3.18
CA GLY A 102 12.21 4.50 4.09
C GLY A 102 12.67 5.33 5.29
N MET A 103 11.83 6.27 5.75
CA MET A 103 12.16 7.26 6.78
C MET A 103 11.90 6.77 8.21
N GLY A 104 11.84 5.45 8.40
CA GLY A 104 11.52 4.81 9.69
C GLY A 104 12.50 5.20 10.79
#